data_AF-A0A1E3VNX4-F1
#
_entry.id   AF-A0A1E3VNX4-F1
#
_cell.length_a   1.000
_cell.length_b   1.000
_cell.length_c   1.000
_cell.angle_alpha   90.00
_cell.angle_beta   90.00
_cell.angle_gamma   90.00
#
_symmetry.space_group_name_H-M   'P 1'
#
loop_
_entity.id
_entity.type
_entity.pdbx_description
1 polymer ?
#
loop_
_entity_poly.entity_id
_entity_poly.type
_entity_poly.pdbx_seq_one_letter_code
_entity_poly.pdbx_strand_id
1 'polypeptide(L)'
;MSVEDWLQAFGDPVGAEALEVPGAKALASFVGTYGAHIAGVSELYRKSEWELIVLDFRTGRPQDSAYSIRRVERVGVLFRHTESMPLIFMLRDDFPDTEHQQLAIEGMPRAICIDDRNWLEARLTWTPAELIQRILSWFKRAAEGRLHDARQPLDPVFFGSPLSFIVSRAVLDGSDGHRLVGVHDDTHRSTIRVRRTRDGAAPGHALEPFFMTAYRVAPEHMRRLQFAPDNLASLAAMLEERGIKLLENLAEEFSGLFGQGNGWAITPASPSSLICRLSARRGSSRREPIFGRLCTIDPSARLLSLSASLWSSGMQMKVVKLVT
;
A
#
# COMPACT_ATOMS: atom_id res chain seq x y z
N MET A 1 14.70 -5.14 5.44
CA MET A 1 14.62 -6.41 6.20
C MET A 1 14.80 -7.54 5.21
N SER A 2 15.62 -8.55 5.51
CA SER A 2 15.72 -9.74 4.63
C SER A 2 14.48 -10.62 4.77
N VAL A 3 14.25 -11.52 3.81
CA VAL A 3 13.19 -12.53 3.86
C VAL A 3 13.36 -13.44 5.07
N GLU A 4 14.60 -13.79 5.42
CA GLU A 4 14.87 -14.66 6.57
C GLU A 4 14.52 -13.95 7.88
N ASP A 5 14.92 -12.68 8.03
CA ASP A 5 14.51 -11.87 9.19
C ASP A 5 12.99 -11.74 9.28
N TRP A 6 12.31 -11.62 8.14
CA TRP A 6 10.85 -11.55 8.09
C TRP A 6 10.19 -12.86 8.52
N LEU A 7 10.71 -14.02 8.08
CA LEU A 7 10.24 -15.34 8.51
C LEU A 7 10.47 -15.55 10.01
N GLN A 8 11.66 -15.20 10.51
CA GLN A 8 11.97 -15.26 11.94
C GLN A 8 11.04 -14.36 12.76
N ALA A 9 10.73 -13.16 12.27
CA ALA A 9 9.77 -12.27 12.90
C ALA A 9 8.32 -12.78 12.81
N PHE A 10 8.01 -13.66 11.86
CA PHE A 10 6.70 -14.31 11.74
C PHE A 10 6.49 -15.32 12.88
N GLY A 11 7.50 -16.12 13.20
CA GLY A 11 7.50 -17.03 14.34
C GLY A 11 8.24 -18.32 14.05
N ASP A 12 8.16 -19.28 14.98
CA ASP A 12 8.76 -20.60 14.79
C ASP A 12 7.88 -21.48 13.88
N PRO A 13 8.49 -22.39 13.09
CA PRO A 13 7.75 -23.36 12.29
C PRO A 13 6.86 -24.27 13.15
N VAL A 14 5.69 -24.62 12.64
CA VAL A 14 4.70 -25.50 13.29
C VAL A 14 4.42 -26.74 12.45
N GLY A 15 3.85 -27.77 13.06
CA GLY A 15 3.34 -28.95 12.34
C GLY A 15 2.01 -28.69 11.64
N ALA A 16 1.64 -29.54 10.69
CA ALA A 16 0.41 -29.41 9.90
C ALA A 16 -0.87 -29.52 10.77
N GLU A 17 -0.78 -30.23 11.89
CA GLU A 17 -1.82 -30.37 12.90
C GLU A 17 -2.14 -29.07 13.65
N ALA A 18 -1.18 -28.13 13.68
CA ALA A 18 -1.34 -26.85 14.37
C ALA A 18 -2.06 -25.78 13.54
N LEU A 19 -2.25 -26.04 12.24
CA LEU A 19 -3.05 -25.17 11.38
C LEU A 19 -4.51 -25.17 11.86
N GLU A 20 -5.20 -24.08 11.64
CA GLU A 20 -6.59 -23.83 12.01
C GLU A 20 -7.38 -23.21 10.85
N VAL A 21 -6.74 -22.43 9.99
CA VAL A 21 -7.43 -21.78 8.86
C VAL A 21 -7.80 -22.85 7.83
N PRO A 22 -9.10 -22.99 7.47
CA PRO A 22 -9.55 -24.03 6.54
C PRO A 22 -8.82 -23.99 5.20
N GLY A 23 -8.56 -22.79 4.66
CA GLY A 23 -7.83 -22.62 3.41
C GLY A 23 -6.38 -23.09 3.48
N ALA A 24 -5.70 -22.85 4.61
CA ALA A 24 -4.34 -23.30 4.84
C ALA A 24 -4.26 -24.84 4.93
N LYS A 25 -5.13 -25.45 5.74
CA LYS A 25 -5.25 -26.92 5.84
C LYS A 25 -5.51 -27.56 4.47
N ALA A 26 -6.45 -26.99 3.72
CA ALA A 26 -6.82 -27.48 2.40
C ALA A 26 -5.64 -27.40 1.43
N LEU A 27 -4.87 -26.31 1.43
CA LEU A 27 -3.70 -26.17 0.57
C LEU A 27 -2.58 -27.16 0.95
N ALA A 28 -2.21 -27.23 2.23
CA ALA A 28 -1.16 -28.13 2.70
C ALA A 28 -1.50 -29.59 2.38
N SER A 29 -2.75 -30.00 2.63
CA SER A 29 -3.24 -31.34 2.30
C SER A 29 -3.25 -31.61 0.79
N PHE A 30 -3.73 -30.65 -0.01
CA PHE A 30 -3.76 -30.78 -1.47
C PHE A 30 -2.36 -30.92 -2.07
N VAL A 31 -1.40 -30.11 -1.62
CA VAL A 31 -0.02 -30.17 -2.11
C VAL A 31 0.62 -31.52 -1.75
N GLY A 32 0.47 -31.96 -0.50
CA GLY A 32 0.99 -33.26 -0.05
C GLY A 32 0.39 -34.47 -0.79
N THR A 33 -0.89 -34.39 -1.18
CA THR A 33 -1.60 -35.52 -1.79
C THR A 33 -1.53 -35.52 -3.32
N TYR A 34 -1.71 -34.35 -3.95
CA TYR A 34 -1.90 -34.24 -5.40
C TYR A 34 -0.88 -33.30 -6.08
N GLY A 35 -0.27 -32.39 -5.32
CA GLY A 35 0.53 -31.28 -5.85
C GLY A 35 2.04 -31.50 -5.89
N ALA A 36 2.57 -32.62 -5.37
CA ALA A 36 4.01 -32.87 -5.17
C ALA A 36 4.89 -32.69 -6.42
N HIS A 37 4.32 -32.82 -7.62
CA HIS A 37 5.04 -32.62 -8.88
C HIS A 37 5.21 -31.13 -9.25
N ILE A 38 4.39 -30.23 -8.69
CA ILE A 38 4.43 -28.77 -8.89
C ILE A 38 5.02 -28.06 -7.68
N ALA A 39 4.61 -28.44 -6.46
CA ALA A 39 5.06 -27.79 -5.24
C ALA A 39 5.31 -28.80 -4.13
N GLY A 40 6.27 -28.53 -3.25
CA GLY A 40 6.44 -29.22 -1.98
C GLY A 40 6.22 -28.27 -0.81
N VAL A 41 5.57 -28.71 0.27
CA VAL A 41 5.47 -27.92 1.51
C VAL A 41 6.78 -28.04 2.27
N SER A 42 7.49 -26.93 2.49
CA SER A 42 8.77 -26.91 3.22
C SER A 42 8.56 -26.58 4.70
N GLU A 43 7.86 -25.49 4.99
CA GLU A 43 7.56 -25.01 6.34
C GLU A 43 6.14 -24.49 6.44
N LEU A 44 5.64 -24.50 7.68
CA LEU A 44 4.34 -23.95 8.05
C LEU A 44 4.58 -23.03 9.24
N TYR A 45 3.92 -21.88 9.25
CA TYR A 45 3.98 -20.95 10.36
C TYR A 45 2.59 -20.52 10.77
N ARG A 46 2.44 -20.20 12.05
CA ARG A 46 1.21 -19.67 12.61
C ARG A 46 1.51 -18.50 13.53
N LYS A 47 0.80 -17.39 13.34
CA LYS A 47 0.92 -16.18 14.16
C LYS A 47 -0.43 -15.50 14.32
N SER A 48 -1.01 -15.58 15.52
CA SER A 48 -2.32 -14.98 15.82
C SER A 48 -3.37 -15.45 14.80
N GLU A 49 -3.95 -14.53 14.04
CA GLU A 49 -4.98 -14.76 13.02
C GLU A 49 -4.42 -15.20 11.65
N TRP A 50 -3.10 -15.43 11.53
CA TRP A 50 -2.42 -15.66 10.26
C TRP A 50 -1.72 -17.01 10.21
N GLU A 51 -1.78 -17.65 9.04
CA GLU A 51 -1.07 -18.89 8.74
C GLU A 51 -0.33 -18.78 7.42
N LEU A 52 0.96 -19.09 7.44
CA LEU A 52 1.82 -19.02 6.27
C LEU A 52 2.25 -20.43 5.87
N ILE A 53 2.02 -20.78 4.60
CA ILE A 53 2.48 -22.03 4.01
C ILE A 53 3.63 -21.71 3.08
N VAL A 54 4.82 -22.23 3.38
CA VAL A 54 5.99 -22.09 2.53
C VAL A 54 6.08 -23.28 1.59
N LEU A 55 6.15 -22.96 0.30
CA LEU A 55 6.17 -23.93 -0.80
C LEU A 55 7.47 -23.81 -1.58
N ASP A 56 8.14 -24.93 -1.83
CA ASP A 56 9.13 -25.05 -2.88
C ASP A 56 8.41 -25.26 -4.22
N PHE A 57 8.24 -24.17 -4.97
CA PHE A 57 7.33 -24.12 -6.12
C PHE A 57 8.09 -24.20 -7.45
N ARG A 58 7.78 -25.21 -8.27
CA ARG A 58 8.31 -25.36 -9.63
C ARG A 58 7.61 -24.40 -10.58
N THR A 59 8.37 -23.43 -11.09
CA THR A 59 7.82 -22.28 -11.84
C THR A 59 7.46 -22.60 -13.30
N GLY A 60 7.95 -23.72 -13.84
CA GLY A 60 7.75 -24.08 -15.24
C GLY A 60 8.44 -23.13 -16.23
N ARG A 61 9.41 -22.33 -15.78
CA ARG A 61 10.06 -21.33 -16.63
C ARG A 61 10.78 -21.97 -17.85
N PRO A 62 10.75 -21.34 -19.04
CA PRO A 62 11.61 -21.67 -20.17
C PRO A 62 13.10 -21.39 -19.87
N GLN A 63 13.98 -21.86 -20.76
CA GLN A 63 15.43 -21.58 -20.66
C GLN A 63 15.76 -20.10 -20.77
N ASP A 64 15.08 -19.39 -21.68
CA ASP A 64 15.16 -17.95 -21.86
C ASP A 64 13.90 -17.30 -21.26
N SER A 65 14.08 -16.59 -20.14
CA SER A 65 12.98 -15.97 -19.38
C SER A 65 13.18 -14.46 -19.35
N ALA A 66 12.10 -13.70 -19.58
CA ALA A 66 12.12 -12.24 -19.55
C ALA A 66 12.53 -11.66 -18.18
N TYR A 67 12.21 -12.38 -17.10
CA TYR A 67 12.66 -12.07 -15.75
C TYR A 67 13.54 -13.20 -15.19
N SER A 68 14.44 -12.85 -14.27
CA SER A 68 15.32 -13.80 -13.58
C SER A 68 14.56 -14.62 -12.52
N ILE A 69 13.59 -15.40 -12.96
CA ILE A 69 12.83 -16.37 -12.17
C ILE A 69 13.65 -17.65 -12.06
N ARG A 70 13.68 -18.31 -10.90
CA ARG A 70 14.38 -19.60 -10.69
C ARG A 70 13.50 -20.77 -11.13
N ARG A 71 14.10 -21.95 -11.37
CA ARG A 71 13.33 -23.17 -11.71
C ARG A 71 12.41 -23.62 -10.56
N VAL A 72 12.89 -23.40 -9.33
CA VAL A 72 12.15 -23.57 -8.09
C VAL A 72 12.26 -22.26 -7.33
N GLU A 73 11.13 -21.67 -6.95
CA GLU A 73 11.06 -20.47 -6.10
C GLU A 73 10.41 -20.84 -4.77
N ARG A 74 10.90 -20.26 -3.67
CA ARG A 74 10.27 -20.41 -2.36
C ARG A 74 9.11 -19.41 -2.29
N VAL A 75 7.89 -19.92 -2.19
CA VAL A 75 6.65 -19.15 -2.26
C VAL A 75 5.90 -19.27 -0.94
N GLY A 76 5.63 -18.13 -0.29
CA GLY A 76 4.80 -18.07 0.90
C GLY A 76 3.34 -17.81 0.54
N VAL A 77 2.42 -18.68 0.95
CA VAL A 77 0.97 -18.46 0.83
C VAL A 77 0.42 -18.11 2.19
N LEU A 78 0.05 -16.85 2.38
CA LEU A 78 -0.47 -16.33 3.64
C LEU A 78 -2.00 -16.34 3.64
N PHE A 79 -2.56 -17.03 4.63
CA PHE A 79 -3.97 -17.08 4.93
C PHE A 79 -4.28 -16.30 6.21
N ARG A 80 -5.51 -15.78 6.29
CA ARG A 80 -6.08 -15.16 7.49
C ARG A 80 -7.26 -15.98 7.97
N HIS A 81 -7.51 -16.00 9.28
CA HIS A 81 -8.70 -16.60 9.89
C HIS A 81 -10.01 -16.04 9.34
N THR A 82 -10.04 -14.73 9.04
CA THR A 82 -11.16 -14.11 8.33
C THR A 82 -11.11 -14.46 6.84
N GLU A 83 -12.26 -14.79 6.22
CA GLU A 83 -12.35 -15.02 4.78
C GLU A 83 -11.80 -13.83 3.97
N SER A 84 -10.61 -14.02 3.41
CA SER A 84 -9.92 -13.07 2.57
C SER A 84 -9.10 -13.80 1.51
N MET A 85 -8.78 -13.10 0.44
CA MET A 85 -7.93 -13.65 -0.62
C MET A 85 -6.54 -13.94 -0.04
N PRO A 86 -5.97 -15.15 -0.28
CA PRO A 86 -4.62 -15.45 0.19
C PRO A 86 -3.59 -14.55 -0.51
N LEU A 87 -2.58 -14.11 0.25
CA LEU A 87 -1.47 -13.32 -0.27
C LEU A 87 -0.31 -14.24 -0.64
N ILE A 88 0.34 -13.96 -1.77
CA ILE A 88 1.39 -14.81 -2.33
C ILE A 88 2.72 -14.07 -2.30
N PHE A 89 3.59 -14.42 -1.36
CA PHE A 89 4.90 -13.84 -1.15
C PHE A 89 6.00 -14.61 -1.88
N MET A 90 6.92 -13.89 -2.51
CA MET A 90 8.15 -14.42 -3.06
C MET A 90 9.23 -14.36 -1.98
N LEU A 91 9.61 -15.51 -1.43
CA LEU A 91 10.54 -15.63 -0.31
C LEU A 91 11.98 -15.69 -0.81
N ARG A 92 12.36 -14.64 -1.53
CA ARG A 92 13.70 -14.43 -2.07
C ARG A 92 14.03 -12.95 -2.11
N ASP A 93 15.13 -12.55 -1.46
CA ASP A 93 15.54 -11.15 -1.33
C ASP A 93 15.76 -10.46 -2.69
N ASP A 94 16.40 -11.17 -3.62
CA ASP A 94 16.73 -10.68 -4.96
C ASP A 94 15.66 -11.05 -6.01
N PHE A 95 14.41 -11.31 -5.60
CA PHE A 95 13.33 -11.59 -6.54
C PHE A 95 13.12 -10.36 -7.47
N PRO A 96 13.06 -10.55 -8.79
CA PRO A 96 13.02 -9.44 -9.73
C PRO A 96 11.77 -8.58 -9.54
N ASP A 97 11.90 -7.29 -9.84
CA ASP A 97 10.74 -6.41 -9.98
C ASP A 97 9.98 -6.80 -11.26
N THR A 98 8.74 -7.21 -11.10
CA THR A 98 7.89 -7.66 -12.22
C THR A 98 6.57 -6.92 -12.21
N GLU A 99 5.90 -6.92 -13.36
CA GLU A 99 4.50 -6.54 -13.43
C GLU A 99 3.62 -7.48 -12.58
N HIS A 100 2.40 -7.06 -12.26
CA HIS A 100 1.50 -7.84 -11.38
C HIS A 100 2.13 -8.24 -10.03
N GLN A 101 2.98 -7.39 -9.47
CA GLN A 101 3.33 -7.41 -8.05
C GLN A 101 2.40 -6.49 -7.28
N GLN A 102 1.98 -6.95 -6.10
CA GLN A 102 1.25 -6.13 -5.15
C GLN A 102 2.19 -5.11 -4.53
N LEU A 103 1.67 -3.92 -4.25
CA LEU A 103 2.37 -2.96 -3.42
C LEU A 103 2.50 -3.58 -2.02
N ALA A 104 3.73 -3.82 -1.59
CA ALA A 104 4.04 -4.35 -0.26
C ALA A 104 4.40 -3.22 0.70
N ILE A 105 4.16 -3.44 2.00
CA ILE A 105 4.67 -2.56 3.05
C ILE A 105 6.19 -2.74 3.10
N GLU A 106 6.91 -1.64 3.36
CA GLU A 106 8.36 -1.69 3.55
C GLU A 106 8.77 -2.79 4.56
N GLY A 107 9.79 -3.57 4.20
CA GLY A 107 10.25 -4.70 4.99
C GLY A 107 9.48 -6.01 4.78
N MET A 108 8.33 -6.02 4.11
CA MET A 108 7.69 -7.29 3.71
C MET A 108 8.33 -7.85 2.43
N PRO A 109 8.34 -9.19 2.25
CA PRO A 109 8.71 -9.79 0.97
C PRO A 109 7.81 -9.29 -0.16
N ARG A 110 8.33 -9.34 -1.39
CA ARG A 110 7.52 -9.00 -2.58
C ARG A 110 6.33 -9.93 -2.67
N ALA A 111 5.15 -9.40 -2.97
CA ALA A 111 3.95 -10.19 -3.18
C ALA A 111 3.49 -10.13 -4.64
N ILE A 112 3.03 -11.24 -5.18
CA ILE A 112 2.49 -11.32 -6.54
C ILE A 112 0.97 -11.29 -6.53
N CYS A 113 0.38 -10.66 -7.53
CA CYS A 113 -1.06 -10.62 -7.76
C CYS A 113 -1.43 -11.71 -8.78
N ILE A 114 -2.11 -12.75 -8.32
CA ILE A 114 -2.52 -13.91 -9.13
C ILE A 114 -3.96 -13.83 -9.63
N ASP A 115 -4.73 -12.86 -9.15
CA ASP A 115 -6.14 -12.65 -9.46
C ASP A 115 -6.49 -11.17 -9.29
N ASP A 116 -7.09 -10.58 -10.30
CA ASP A 116 -7.51 -9.17 -10.32
C ASP A 116 -8.98 -8.98 -9.88
N ARG A 117 -9.72 -10.08 -9.70
CA ARG A 117 -11.11 -10.06 -9.21
C ARG A 117 -11.18 -9.64 -7.75
N ASN A 118 -12.32 -9.08 -7.36
CA ASN A 118 -12.65 -8.90 -5.95
C ASN A 118 -12.78 -10.28 -5.27
N TRP A 119 -12.33 -10.39 -4.02
CA TRP A 119 -12.43 -11.64 -3.26
C TRP A 119 -13.85 -12.23 -3.21
N LEU A 120 -14.90 -11.39 -3.15
CA LEU A 120 -16.29 -11.86 -3.16
C LEU A 120 -16.66 -12.66 -4.41
N GLU A 121 -16.03 -12.34 -5.55
CA GLU A 121 -16.20 -13.06 -6.80
C GLU A 121 -15.22 -14.23 -6.89
N ALA A 122 -13.95 -14.01 -6.53
CA ALA A 122 -12.91 -15.02 -6.63
C ALA A 122 -13.19 -16.26 -5.75
N ARG A 123 -13.74 -16.04 -4.54
CA ARG A 123 -14.04 -17.12 -3.59
C ARG A 123 -15.05 -18.15 -4.11
N LEU A 124 -15.89 -17.78 -5.08
CA LEU A 124 -16.90 -18.68 -5.66
C LEU A 124 -16.27 -19.87 -6.41
N THR A 125 -15.05 -19.68 -6.91
CA THR A 125 -14.29 -20.71 -7.66
C THR A 125 -13.00 -21.12 -6.96
N TRP A 126 -12.78 -20.62 -5.74
CA TRP A 126 -11.51 -20.81 -5.05
C TRP A 126 -11.35 -22.25 -4.58
N THR A 127 -10.23 -22.86 -4.95
CA THR A 127 -9.78 -24.17 -4.46
C THR A 127 -8.26 -24.20 -4.40
N PRO A 128 -7.63 -25.11 -3.61
CA PRO A 128 -6.19 -25.30 -3.65
C PRO A 128 -5.63 -25.58 -5.05
N ALA A 129 -6.35 -26.37 -5.86
CA ALA A 129 -5.95 -26.66 -7.24
C ALA A 129 -5.96 -25.40 -8.11
N GLU A 130 -7.02 -24.59 -8.00
CA GLU A 130 -7.15 -23.33 -8.73
C GLU A 130 -6.07 -22.32 -8.32
N LEU A 131 -5.78 -22.21 -7.02
CA LEU A 131 -4.72 -21.38 -6.49
C LEU A 131 -3.34 -21.75 -7.07
N ILE A 132 -2.96 -23.03 -7.02
CA ILE A 132 -1.69 -23.52 -7.58
C ILE A 132 -1.62 -23.24 -9.09
N GLN A 133 -2.70 -23.48 -9.83
CA GLN A 133 -2.76 -23.18 -11.26
C GLN A 133 -2.59 -21.70 -11.56
N ARG A 134 -3.17 -20.80 -10.74
CA ARG A 134 -2.97 -19.36 -10.90
C ARG A 134 -1.54 -18.92 -10.63
N ILE A 135 -0.90 -19.45 -9.59
CA ILE A 135 0.52 -19.17 -9.30
C ILE A 135 1.40 -19.64 -10.47
N LEU A 136 1.14 -20.85 -10.99
CA LEU A 136 1.88 -21.39 -12.14
C LEU A 136 1.65 -20.55 -13.41
N SER A 137 0.40 -20.13 -13.67
CA SER A 137 0.05 -19.25 -14.79
C SER A 137 0.74 -17.89 -14.68
N TRP A 138 0.82 -17.34 -13.48
CA TRP A 138 1.57 -16.11 -13.21
C TRP A 138 3.05 -16.28 -13.56
N PHE A 139 3.72 -17.33 -13.08
CA PHE A 139 5.14 -17.58 -13.40
C PHE A 139 5.37 -17.78 -14.90
N LYS A 140 4.47 -18.49 -15.60
CA LYS A 140 4.55 -18.67 -17.04
C LYS A 140 4.46 -17.34 -17.79
N ARG A 141 3.46 -16.53 -17.49
CA ARG A 141 3.27 -15.20 -18.09
C ARG A 141 4.45 -14.27 -17.77
N ALA A 142 4.97 -14.33 -16.55
CA ALA A 142 6.15 -13.60 -16.13
C ALA A 142 7.36 -14.00 -16.98
N ALA A 143 7.67 -15.28 -17.06
CA ALA A 143 8.81 -15.75 -17.82
C ALA A 143 8.71 -15.43 -19.32
N GLU A 144 7.50 -15.34 -19.87
CA GLU A 144 7.25 -14.93 -21.26
C GLU A 144 7.23 -13.39 -21.47
N GLY A 145 7.31 -12.59 -20.40
CA GLY A 145 7.19 -11.13 -20.48
C GLY A 145 5.77 -10.65 -20.84
N ARG A 146 4.74 -11.44 -20.52
CA ARG A 146 3.32 -11.24 -20.87
C ARG A 146 2.44 -11.03 -19.64
N LEU A 147 2.97 -10.35 -18.63
CA LEU A 147 2.21 -10.03 -17.43
C LEU A 147 1.22 -8.90 -17.71
N HIS A 148 1.60 -7.83 -18.40
CA HIS A 148 0.70 -6.72 -18.68
C HIS A 148 -0.37 -7.04 -19.76
N ASP A 149 -1.63 -6.68 -19.49
CA ASP A 149 -2.61 -6.36 -20.54
C ASP A 149 -2.49 -4.87 -20.85
N ALA A 150 -2.38 -4.47 -22.12
CA ALA A 150 -2.27 -3.07 -22.54
C ALA A 150 -3.38 -2.14 -21.98
N ARG A 151 -4.50 -2.70 -21.51
CA ARG A 151 -5.62 -1.97 -20.89
C ARG A 151 -5.51 -1.82 -19.36
N GLN A 152 -4.51 -2.40 -18.72
CA GLN A 152 -4.34 -2.33 -17.27
C GLN A 152 -4.09 -0.87 -16.82
N PRO A 153 -4.82 -0.37 -15.81
CA PRO A 153 -4.56 0.96 -15.24
C PRO A 153 -3.20 1.01 -14.55
N LEU A 154 -2.61 2.20 -14.43
CA LEU A 154 -1.36 2.40 -13.70
C LEU A 154 -1.51 1.96 -12.24
N ASP A 155 -0.48 1.29 -11.70
CA ASP A 155 -0.46 0.91 -10.30
C ASP A 155 -0.55 2.16 -9.41
N PRO A 156 -1.41 2.15 -8.38
CA PRO A 156 -1.48 3.25 -7.44
C PRO A 156 -0.13 3.38 -6.72
N VAL A 157 0.50 4.55 -6.85
CA VAL A 157 1.82 4.89 -6.26
C VAL A 157 1.88 4.64 -4.74
N PHE A 158 0.76 4.57 -4.04
CA PHE A 158 0.72 4.39 -2.58
C PHE A 158 -0.58 3.69 -2.17
N PHE A 159 -0.60 3.12 -0.95
CA PHE A 159 -1.78 2.51 -0.36
C PHE A 159 -2.96 3.50 -0.21
N GLY A 160 -4.16 2.96 0.00
CA GLY A 160 -5.31 3.71 0.48
C GLY A 160 -5.24 3.88 2.00
N SER A 161 -5.47 5.09 2.49
CA SER A 161 -5.66 5.45 3.90
C SER A 161 -7.13 5.44 4.22
N PRO A 162 -7.62 5.36 5.47
CA PRO A 162 -9.03 5.45 6.02
C PRO A 162 -9.92 6.61 5.97
N LEU A 163 -9.27 7.72 6.15
CA LEU A 163 -9.94 8.85 6.67
C LEU A 163 -10.35 9.56 5.41
N SER A 164 -11.62 9.46 5.07
CA SER A 164 -12.16 10.13 3.91
C SER A 164 -12.30 11.60 4.26
N PHE A 165 -11.39 12.41 3.74
CA PHE A 165 -11.46 13.85 3.89
C PHE A 165 -12.35 14.43 2.79
N ILE A 166 -13.36 15.19 3.21
CA ILE A 166 -14.16 16.02 2.31
C ILE A 166 -13.64 17.43 2.46
N VAL A 167 -12.92 17.92 1.44
CA VAL A 167 -12.32 19.25 1.42
C VAL A 167 -12.72 20.01 0.15
N SER A 168 -12.90 21.33 0.26
CA SER A 168 -13.16 22.16 -0.92
C SER A 168 -11.92 22.20 -1.83
N ARG A 169 -12.14 22.08 -3.14
CA ARG A 169 -11.07 22.19 -4.15
C ARG A 169 -10.28 23.49 -4.05
N ALA A 170 -10.91 24.59 -3.68
CA ALA A 170 -10.23 25.88 -3.51
C ALA A 170 -9.13 25.86 -2.43
N VAL A 171 -9.19 24.90 -1.49
CA VAL A 171 -8.16 24.71 -0.46
C VAL A 171 -6.99 23.86 -1.00
N LEU A 172 -7.20 23.08 -2.06
CA LEU A 172 -6.15 22.24 -2.66
C LEU A 172 -5.40 22.92 -3.78
N ASP A 173 -6.00 23.94 -4.40
CA ASP A 173 -5.40 24.68 -5.51
C ASP A 173 -4.63 25.93 -5.05
N GLY A 174 -4.72 26.29 -3.76
CA GLY A 174 -3.89 27.32 -3.14
C GLY A 174 -2.48 26.81 -2.82
N SER A 175 -1.49 27.70 -2.93
CA SER A 175 -0.12 27.48 -2.43
C SER A 175 0.02 27.80 -0.94
N ASP A 176 -0.98 28.45 -0.35
CA ASP A 176 -0.89 28.97 1.00
C ASP A 176 -1.32 27.90 2.01
N GLY A 177 -0.53 27.72 3.07
CA GLY A 177 -0.88 26.84 4.17
C GLY A 177 -2.25 27.18 4.75
N HIS A 178 -3.16 26.20 4.74
CA HIS A 178 -4.54 26.41 5.16
C HIS A 178 -4.79 25.83 6.55
N ARG A 179 -5.29 26.70 7.44
CA ARG A 179 -5.75 26.35 8.78
C ARG A 179 -7.17 25.80 8.68
N LEU A 180 -7.31 24.52 8.98
CA LEU A 180 -8.56 23.80 8.79
C LEU A 180 -9.03 23.18 10.10
N VAL A 181 -10.33 22.92 10.16
CA VAL A 181 -10.94 22.19 11.26
C VAL A 181 -11.74 21.05 10.66
N GLY A 182 -11.53 19.85 11.17
CA GLY A 182 -12.27 18.66 10.78
C GLY A 182 -13.37 18.35 11.77
N VAL A 183 -14.51 17.92 11.23
CA VAL A 183 -15.64 17.40 11.96
C VAL A 183 -15.82 15.95 11.53
N HIS A 184 -15.77 15.02 12.47
CA HIS A 184 -16.13 13.63 12.19
C HIS A 184 -17.61 13.56 11.83
N ASP A 185 -17.93 12.77 10.80
CA ASP A 185 -19.32 12.41 10.54
C ASP A 185 -19.82 11.51 11.68
N ASP A 186 -20.87 11.94 12.37
CA ASP A 186 -21.47 11.22 13.51
C ASP A 186 -21.95 9.81 13.12
N THR A 187 -22.29 9.61 11.84
CA THR A 187 -22.78 8.34 11.28
C THR A 187 -21.65 7.47 10.75
N HIS A 188 -20.60 8.11 10.23
CA HIS A 188 -19.45 7.46 9.61
C HIS A 188 -18.15 8.02 10.19
N ARG A 189 -17.71 7.49 11.34
CA ARG A 189 -16.48 7.92 12.04
C ARG A 189 -15.22 7.97 11.16
N SER A 190 -15.21 7.28 10.02
CA SER A 190 -14.14 7.28 9.03
C SER A 190 -14.16 8.46 8.04
N THR A 191 -15.19 9.29 8.03
CA THR A 191 -15.30 10.46 7.15
C THR A 191 -15.12 11.75 7.96
N ILE A 192 -14.18 12.59 7.55
CA ILE A 192 -13.88 13.89 8.18
C ILE A 192 -14.24 14.99 7.20
N ARG A 193 -15.19 15.85 7.59
CA ARG A 193 -15.55 17.05 6.83
C ARG A 193 -14.61 18.18 7.23
N VAL A 194 -13.82 18.66 6.29
CA VAL A 194 -12.79 19.68 6.53
C VAL A 194 -13.25 21.03 6.03
N ARG A 195 -13.22 22.03 6.89
CA ARG A 195 -13.56 23.42 6.55
C ARG A 195 -12.46 24.38 6.99
N ARG A 196 -12.33 25.51 6.29
CA ARG A 196 -11.47 26.60 6.74
C ARG A 196 -11.94 27.07 8.12
N THR A 197 -10.98 27.29 9.01
CA THR A 197 -11.27 28.02 10.24
C THR A 197 -11.64 29.46 9.89
N ARG A 198 -12.55 30.07 10.67
CA ARG A 198 -12.75 31.52 10.62
C ARG A 198 -11.69 32.13 11.52
N ASP A 199 -11.06 33.23 11.10
CA ASP A 199 -10.08 33.93 11.94
C ASP A 199 -10.69 34.24 13.32
N GLY A 200 -9.98 33.84 14.38
CA GLY A 200 -10.36 34.12 15.77
C GLY A 200 -11.32 33.14 16.46
N ALA A 201 -11.80 32.08 15.80
CA ALA A 201 -12.65 31.07 16.46
C ALA A 201 -11.81 29.88 16.96
N ALA A 202 -11.67 29.74 18.28
CA ALA A 202 -11.10 28.54 18.88
C ALA A 202 -11.98 27.32 18.53
N PRO A 203 -11.40 26.18 18.10
CA PRO A 203 -12.16 24.95 17.94
C PRO A 203 -12.69 24.54 19.33
N GLY A 204 -14.01 24.31 19.44
CA GLY A 204 -14.55 23.64 20.62
C GLY A 204 -13.97 22.22 20.76
N HIS A 205 -14.06 21.61 21.94
CA HIS A 205 -13.46 20.28 22.24
C HIS A 205 -13.85 19.12 21.29
N ALA A 206 -14.89 19.29 20.46
CA ALA A 206 -15.34 18.31 19.46
C ALA A 206 -14.69 18.49 18.07
N LEU A 207 -13.75 19.42 17.92
CA LEU A 207 -13.17 19.82 16.66
C LEU A 207 -11.67 19.49 16.63
N GLU A 208 -11.25 18.67 15.67
CA GLU A 208 -9.84 18.34 15.47
C GLU A 208 -9.17 19.41 14.59
N PRO A 209 -8.14 20.12 15.09
CA PRO A 209 -7.40 21.07 14.29
C PRO A 209 -6.52 20.33 13.28
N PHE A 210 -6.54 20.80 12.03
CA PHE A 210 -5.72 20.26 10.95
C PHE A 210 -4.97 21.38 10.25
N PHE A 211 -3.71 21.10 9.89
CA PHE A 211 -2.93 22.01 9.08
C PHE A 211 -2.64 21.38 7.72
N MET A 212 -3.20 21.96 6.66
CA MET A 212 -3.03 21.44 5.31
C MET A 212 -2.08 22.33 4.50
N THR A 213 -0.99 21.76 3.99
CA THR A 213 -0.15 22.39 2.95
C THR A 213 -0.07 21.46 1.74
N ALA A 214 -0.22 22.00 0.53
CA ALA A 214 -0.20 21.20 -0.69
C ALA A 214 1.20 21.20 -1.33
N TYR A 215 2.00 20.18 -1.03
CA TYR A 215 3.32 20.02 -1.64
C TYR A 215 3.26 19.46 -3.07
N ARG A 216 3.62 20.25 -4.08
CA ARG A 216 3.56 19.86 -5.50
C ARG A 216 4.94 19.48 -6.04
N VAL A 217 5.00 18.28 -6.63
CA VAL A 217 6.19 17.77 -7.33
C VAL A 217 6.03 17.96 -8.83
N ALA A 218 7.14 18.26 -9.52
CA ALA A 218 7.17 18.35 -10.96
C ALA A 218 6.81 16.99 -11.59
N PRO A 219 6.04 16.96 -12.68
CA PRO A 219 5.65 15.70 -13.26
C PRO A 219 6.83 14.88 -13.83
N GLU A 220 6.99 13.63 -13.39
CA GLU A 220 8.07 12.74 -13.85
C GLU A 220 7.58 11.48 -14.56
N HIS A 221 8.50 10.83 -15.30
CA HIS A 221 8.28 9.50 -15.85
C HIS A 221 8.10 8.49 -14.71
N MET A 222 6.85 8.05 -14.51
CA MET A 222 6.50 7.11 -13.44
C MET A 222 7.23 5.77 -13.62
N ARG A 223 8.05 5.41 -12.63
CA ARG A 223 8.53 4.03 -12.41
C ARG A 223 7.57 3.31 -11.45
N ARG A 224 7.46 1.99 -11.58
CA ARG A 224 6.70 1.15 -10.64
C ARG A 224 7.26 1.34 -9.23
N LEU A 225 6.38 1.42 -8.24
CA LEU A 225 6.77 1.42 -6.84
C LEU A 225 6.79 0.00 -6.31
N GLN A 226 7.93 -0.38 -5.75
CA GLN A 226 8.14 -1.72 -5.21
C GLN A 226 7.60 -1.83 -3.79
N PHE A 227 7.73 -0.77 -3.01
CA PHE A 227 7.24 -0.68 -1.63
C PHE A 227 6.54 0.65 -1.43
N ALA A 228 5.51 0.67 -0.58
CA ALA A 228 4.97 1.93 -0.10
C ALA A 228 5.73 2.35 1.16
N PRO A 229 6.18 3.63 1.25
CA PRO A 229 6.72 4.16 2.49
C PRO A 229 5.66 4.14 3.59
N ASP A 230 6.06 3.72 4.77
CA ASP A 230 5.20 3.61 5.96
C ASP A 230 5.37 4.78 6.94
N ASN A 231 6.32 5.68 6.68
CA ASN A 231 6.62 6.84 7.51
C ASN A 231 7.12 8.03 6.65
N LEU A 232 7.18 9.24 7.23
CA LEU A 232 7.63 10.45 6.51
C LEU A 232 9.09 10.35 6.07
N ALA A 233 9.96 9.72 6.86
CA ALA A 233 11.38 9.58 6.52
C ALA A 233 11.56 8.65 5.31
N SER A 234 10.88 7.50 5.27
CA SER A 234 10.87 6.60 4.11
C SER A 234 10.27 7.29 2.88
N LEU A 235 9.22 8.10 3.05
CA LEU A 235 8.67 8.91 1.95
C LEU A 235 9.68 9.93 1.43
N ALA A 236 10.39 10.62 2.34
CA ALA A 236 11.42 11.59 1.98
C ALA A 236 12.58 10.93 1.24
N ALA A 237 13.12 9.81 1.74
CA ALA A 237 14.19 9.06 1.07
C ALA A 237 13.76 8.61 -0.32
N MET A 238 12.55 8.09 -0.45
CA MET A 238 11.98 7.67 -1.74
C MET A 238 11.84 8.83 -2.74
N LEU A 239 11.53 10.05 -2.27
CA LEU A 239 11.45 11.24 -3.11
C LEU A 239 12.84 11.84 -3.40
N GLU A 240 13.79 11.68 -2.49
CA GLU A 240 15.17 12.15 -2.64
C GLU A 240 15.92 11.39 -3.76
N GLU A 241 15.63 10.10 -3.95
CA GLU A 241 16.09 9.33 -5.13
C GLU A 241 15.67 9.96 -6.48
N ARG A 242 14.66 10.84 -6.44
CA ARG A 242 14.12 11.57 -7.58
C ARG A 242 14.51 13.05 -7.57
N GLY A 243 15.48 13.43 -6.72
CA GLY A 243 15.95 14.81 -6.59
C GLY A 243 14.99 15.74 -5.83
N ILE A 244 13.99 15.20 -5.13
CA ILE A 244 12.99 15.98 -4.41
C ILE A 244 13.35 15.99 -2.92
N LYS A 245 13.71 17.16 -2.41
CA LYS A 245 14.11 17.35 -1.01
C LYS A 245 12.92 17.65 -0.10
N LEU A 246 12.06 16.65 0.11
CA LEU A 246 10.79 16.83 0.82
C LEU A 246 10.95 17.49 2.20
N LEU A 247 11.87 16.99 3.04
CA LEU A 247 12.03 17.49 4.41
C LEU A 247 12.54 18.93 4.46
N GLU A 248 13.48 19.31 3.58
CA GLU A 248 13.97 20.68 3.48
C GLU A 248 12.83 21.62 3.07
N ASN A 249 12.07 21.26 2.03
CA ASN A 249 10.98 22.10 1.55
C ASN A 249 9.85 22.24 2.58
N LEU A 250 9.51 21.17 3.29
CA LEU A 250 8.55 21.24 4.39
C LEU A 250 9.06 22.11 5.53
N ALA A 251 10.34 21.99 5.91
CA ALA A 251 10.94 22.81 6.97
C ALA A 251 10.91 24.30 6.63
N GLU A 252 11.18 24.68 5.38
CA GLU A 252 11.07 26.05 4.88
C GLU A 252 9.62 26.56 4.94
N GLU A 253 8.66 25.79 4.42
CA GLU A 253 7.24 26.15 4.47
C GLU A 253 6.76 26.33 5.92
N PHE A 254 7.08 25.38 6.79
CA PHE A 254 6.69 25.42 8.19
C PHE A 254 7.34 26.58 8.92
N SER A 255 8.62 26.87 8.71
CA SER A 255 9.31 28.00 9.34
C SER A 255 8.63 29.34 9.02
N GLY A 256 8.12 29.50 7.79
CA GLY A 256 7.33 30.68 7.40
C GLY A 256 5.97 30.78 8.13
N LEU A 257 5.39 29.65 8.52
CA LEU A 257 4.09 29.55 9.20
C LEU A 257 4.20 29.73 10.72
N PHE A 258 5.27 29.23 11.33
CA PHE A 258 5.55 29.36 12.77
C PHE A 258 6.05 30.77 13.15
N GLY A 259 6.52 31.57 12.18
CA GLY A 259 6.96 32.95 12.39
C GLY A 259 5.82 33.99 12.48
N GLN A 260 4.59 33.65 12.07
CA GLN A 260 3.44 34.57 12.14
C GLN A 260 2.57 34.26 13.36
N GLY A 261 2.91 34.92 14.47
CA GLY A 261 2.20 34.80 15.75
C GLY A 261 0.78 35.37 15.71
N ASN A 262 -0.17 34.60 15.18
CA ASN A 262 -1.60 34.93 15.19
C ASN A 262 -2.44 33.71 15.64
N GLY A 263 -2.83 33.68 16.92
CA GLY A 263 -4.08 33.08 17.44
C GLY A 263 -4.10 31.61 17.84
N TRP A 264 -3.19 30.76 17.35
CA TRP A 264 -3.00 29.39 17.83
C TRP A 264 -1.55 28.99 17.59
N ALA A 265 -0.81 28.72 18.66
CA ALA A 265 0.49 28.10 18.50
C ALA A 265 0.24 26.63 18.17
N ILE A 266 0.62 26.16 16.98
CA ILE A 266 0.94 24.74 16.80
C ILE A 266 2.04 24.47 17.82
N THR A 267 1.72 23.80 18.91
CA THR A 267 2.76 23.28 19.80
C THR A 267 3.22 21.95 19.23
N PRO A 268 4.48 21.53 19.48
CA PRO A 268 4.96 20.19 19.11
C PRO A 268 4.08 19.04 19.64
N ALA A 269 3.23 19.31 20.64
CA ALA A 269 2.30 18.38 21.25
C ALA A 269 0.89 18.39 20.61
N SER A 270 0.62 19.24 19.62
CA SER A 270 -0.67 19.30 18.94
C SER A 270 -0.75 18.25 17.81
N PRO A 271 -1.84 17.47 17.68
CA PRO A 271 -2.03 16.57 16.55
C PRO A 271 -2.02 17.39 15.25
N SER A 272 -1.03 17.16 14.40
CA SER A 272 -0.72 18.02 13.25
C SER A 272 -0.69 17.19 11.97
N SER A 273 -1.85 16.97 11.35
CA SER A 273 -1.90 16.14 10.13
C SER A 273 -1.43 16.91 8.90
N LEU A 274 -0.26 16.57 8.36
CA LEU A 274 0.27 17.09 7.10
C LEU A 274 -0.25 16.32 5.89
N ILE A 275 -0.89 17.00 4.93
CA ILE A 275 -1.53 16.44 3.73
C ILE A 275 -0.70 16.76 2.46
N CYS A 276 0.17 15.87 1.96
CA CYS A 276 1.00 16.16 0.77
C CYS A 276 0.37 15.75 -0.58
N ARG A 277 0.26 16.70 -1.54
CA ARG A 277 -0.36 16.51 -2.87
C ARG A 277 0.66 16.27 -4.01
N LEU A 278 1.06 15.01 -4.22
CA LEU A 278 2.00 14.65 -5.30
C LEU A 278 1.33 14.59 -6.69
N SER A 279 1.70 15.47 -7.61
CA SER A 279 1.24 15.49 -9.02
C SER A 279 2.23 14.77 -9.96
N ALA A 280 1.74 13.98 -10.92
CA ALA A 280 2.57 13.25 -11.91
C ALA A 280 2.00 13.38 -13.34
N ARG A 281 2.83 13.24 -14.39
CA ARG A 281 2.42 13.31 -15.82
C ARG A 281 2.86 12.04 -16.54
N ARG A 282 2.12 11.69 -17.60
CA ARG A 282 2.43 10.59 -18.50
C ARG A 282 2.90 11.12 -19.85
N GLY A 283 4.19 10.99 -20.16
CA GLY A 283 4.75 11.21 -21.50
C GLY A 283 4.27 12.50 -22.20
N SER A 284 4.14 12.47 -23.54
CA SER A 284 3.76 13.62 -24.38
C SER A 284 2.25 13.91 -24.46
N SER A 285 1.42 13.31 -23.59
CA SER A 285 -0.03 13.50 -23.58
C SER A 285 -0.43 14.91 -23.12
N ARG A 286 -1.29 15.60 -23.90
CA ARG A 286 -1.86 16.93 -23.56
C ARG A 286 -2.87 16.94 -22.41
N ARG A 287 -3.29 15.78 -21.89
CA ARG A 287 -4.19 15.69 -20.71
C ARG A 287 -3.39 15.34 -19.47
N GLU A 288 -3.46 16.20 -18.47
CA GLU A 288 -2.87 16.02 -17.14
C GLU A 288 -3.80 15.20 -16.24
N PRO A 289 -3.53 13.91 -15.95
CA PRO A 289 -4.13 13.28 -14.79
C PRO A 289 -3.49 13.89 -13.55
N ILE A 290 -4.22 14.76 -12.87
CA ILE A 290 -3.82 15.25 -11.54
C ILE A 290 -3.99 14.09 -10.57
N PHE A 291 -2.90 13.65 -9.96
CA PHE A 291 -2.97 12.82 -8.77
C PHE A 291 -2.96 13.76 -7.56
N GLY A 292 -4.00 13.69 -6.73
CA GLY A 292 -4.06 14.40 -5.47
C GLY A 292 -3.94 13.37 -4.36
N ARG A 293 -3.01 13.59 -3.44
CA ARG A 293 -2.73 12.66 -2.36
C ARG A 293 -2.78 13.37 -1.02
N LEU A 294 -3.05 12.59 0.01
CA LEU A 294 -3.18 13.06 1.37
C LEU A 294 -2.35 12.17 2.28
N CYS A 295 -1.37 12.79 2.92
CA CYS A 295 -0.64 12.21 4.04
C CYS A 295 -1.32 12.64 5.35
N THR A 296 -1.11 11.92 6.43
CA THR A 296 -1.47 12.39 7.78
C THR A 296 -0.34 11.95 8.68
N ILE A 297 0.23 12.88 9.43
CA ILE A 297 1.40 12.66 10.27
C ILE A 297 0.95 12.93 11.71
N ASP A 298 1.22 11.99 12.60
CA ASP A 298 1.04 12.19 14.03
C ASP A 298 2.22 13.00 14.61
N PRO A 299 2.08 13.72 15.73
CA PRO A 299 3.20 14.25 16.53
C PRO A 299 4.39 13.31 16.76
N SER A 300 4.22 11.99 16.67
CA SER A 300 5.32 11.01 16.68
C SER A 300 6.06 10.82 15.34
N ALA A 301 5.78 11.65 14.32
CA ALA A 301 6.25 11.54 12.93
C ALA A 301 5.88 10.23 12.22
N ARG A 302 5.01 9.41 12.83
CA ARG A 302 4.44 8.23 12.20
C ARG A 302 3.43 8.65 11.14
N LEU A 303 3.52 8.02 9.97
CA LEU A 303 2.51 8.21 8.94
C LEU A 303 1.25 7.47 9.39
N LEU A 304 0.23 8.22 9.77
CA LEU A 304 -1.06 7.67 10.16
C LEU A 304 -1.82 7.12 8.96
N SER A 305 -1.52 7.65 7.76
CA SER A 305 -2.31 7.43 6.56
C SER A 305 -1.65 8.01 5.30
N LEU A 306 -1.72 7.29 4.17
CA LEU A 306 -1.49 7.83 2.82
C LEU A 306 -2.64 7.43 1.90
N SER A 307 -3.15 8.31 1.05
CA SER A 307 -4.19 7.93 0.07
C SER A 307 -4.02 8.50 -1.32
N ALA A 308 -4.53 7.74 -2.29
CA ALA A 308 -4.61 8.10 -3.70
C ALA A 308 -6.06 8.34 -4.11
N SER A 309 -6.31 9.39 -4.88
CA SER A 309 -7.56 9.55 -5.65
C SER A 309 -7.23 9.88 -7.10
N LEU A 310 -7.98 9.29 -8.04
CA LEU A 310 -7.93 9.58 -9.47
C LEU A 310 -8.87 10.75 -9.76
N TRP A 311 -8.34 11.86 -10.26
CA TRP A 311 -9.12 13.06 -10.54
C TRP A 311 -9.57 13.04 -11.99
N SER A 312 -10.75 12.47 -12.25
CA SER A 312 -11.53 12.84 -13.43
C SER A 312 -12.72 13.69 -12.97
N SER A 313 -13.15 14.62 -13.81
CA SER A 313 -14.27 15.53 -13.55
C SER A 313 -15.52 14.76 -13.11
N GLY A 314 -15.78 14.73 -11.80
CA GLY A 314 -17.04 14.22 -11.23
C GLY A 314 -16.96 13.19 -10.08
N MET A 315 -15.79 12.81 -9.55
CA MET A 315 -15.71 11.68 -8.59
C MET A 315 -15.35 12.08 -7.15
N GLN A 316 -16.09 11.53 -6.16
CA GLN A 316 -15.89 11.73 -4.72
C GLN A 316 -14.66 10.99 -4.19
N MET A 317 -13.97 11.59 -3.20
CA MET A 317 -12.83 10.98 -2.50
C MET A 317 -13.29 9.84 -1.56
N LYS A 318 -12.66 8.68 -1.69
CA LYS A 318 -12.73 7.57 -0.72
C LYS A 318 -11.34 7.17 -0.29
N VAL A 319 -11.19 7.04 1.00
CA VAL A 319 -9.95 6.75 1.73
C VAL A 319 -10.42 5.71 2.82
N VAL A 320 -9.89 4.46 2.87
CA VAL A 320 -10.06 3.27 3.79
C VAL A 320 -8.84 2.85 4.75
N LYS A 321 -9.02 2.65 6.11
CA LYS A 321 -7.98 2.32 7.18
C LYS A 321 -8.06 0.86 7.36
N LEU A 322 -6.88 0.35 7.69
CA LEU A 322 -6.72 -0.68 8.69
C LEU A 322 -6.37 -0.03 10.04
N VAL A 323 -7.37 0.03 10.92
CA VAL A 323 -7.16 0.28 12.35
C VAL A 323 -6.29 -0.86 12.87
N THR A 324 -5.23 -0.55 13.61
CA THR A 324 -4.57 -1.53 14.49
C THR A 324 -5.54 -1.99 15.55
#